data_AF-A0A0B1RZX9-F1
#
_entry.id   AF-A0A0B1RZX9-F1
#
_cell.length_a   1.000
_cell.length_b   1.000
_cell.length_c   1.000
_cell.angle_alpha   90.00
_cell.angle_beta   90.00
_cell.angle_gamma   90.00
#
_symmetry.space_group_name_H-M   'P 1'
#
loop_
_entity.id
_entity.type
_entity.pdbx_description
1 polymer ?
#
loop_
_entity_poly.entity_id
_entity_poly.type
_entity_poly.pdbx_seq_one_letter_code
_entity_poly.pdbx_strand_id
1 'polypeptide(L)'
;MLLSSPVPVPGKTKVQLEVMPSDISPIFEFALPDHTRFSLVDFPIHLPFELLGVDTAVRVLAAIMLEFKVVIQSRNYNAVSMCVLSLVHLLYPLEYMFPVIPLLPAYMPSAEQLLLAPTPFVIGVPASFFAHKRIKEVPNDVILVDLDTNHVTVPDDLFIPPLPEPDVSILKVSLTT
;
A
#
# COMPACT_ATOMS: atom_id res chain seq x y z
N MET A 1 18.38 -1.98 -25.02
CA MET A 1 17.89 -0.73 -25.63
C MET A 1 17.01 0.07 -24.66
N LEU A 2 15.94 -0.48 -24.07
CA LEU A 2 15.16 0.25 -23.05
C LEU A 2 15.97 0.55 -21.77
N LEU A 3 16.72 -0.44 -21.27
CA LEU A 3 17.61 -0.28 -20.10
C LEU A 3 18.74 0.74 -20.30
N SER A 4 19.03 1.10 -21.55
CA SER A 4 20.06 2.08 -21.92
C SER A 4 19.47 3.44 -22.32
N SER A 5 18.14 3.56 -22.41
CA SER A 5 17.46 4.82 -22.71
C SER A 5 17.42 5.70 -21.46
N PRO A 6 17.61 7.02 -21.57
CA PRO A 6 17.44 7.93 -20.43
C PRO A 6 15.98 7.92 -19.98
N VAL A 7 15.75 8.10 -18.68
CA VAL A 7 14.41 8.25 -18.11
C VAL A 7 13.74 9.49 -18.73
N PRO A 8 12.48 9.40 -19.23
CA PRO A 8 11.77 10.56 -19.75
C PRO A 8 11.69 11.69 -18.71
N VAL A 9 11.86 12.93 -19.16
CA VAL A 9 11.71 14.12 -18.33
C VAL A 9 10.24 14.53 -18.38
N PRO A 10 9.53 14.63 -17.23
CA PRO A 10 8.13 15.03 -17.15
C PRO A 10 7.80 16.23 -18.04
N GLY A 11 6.82 16.06 -18.94
CA GLY A 11 6.35 17.10 -19.86
C GLY A 11 7.35 17.58 -20.93
N LYS A 12 8.56 17.01 -21.01
CA LYS A 12 9.62 17.46 -21.95
C LYS A 12 10.06 16.38 -22.92
N THR A 13 10.25 15.14 -22.46
CA THR A 13 10.74 14.05 -23.31
C THR A 13 9.89 12.80 -23.14
N LYS A 14 10.03 11.87 -24.11
CA LYS A 14 9.32 10.60 -24.17
C LYS A 14 10.23 9.53 -24.78
N VAL A 15 9.95 8.28 -24.48
CA VAL A 15 10.59 7.10 -25.10
C VAL A 15 9.59 6.46 -26.04
N GLN A 16 9.98 6.30 -27.30
CA GLN A 16 9.22 5.58 -28.31
C GLN A 16 9.91 4.25 -28.58
N LEU A 17 9.19 3.15 -28.41
CA LEU A 17 9.68 1.80 -28.56
C LEU A 17 8.95 1.11 -29.71
N GLU A 18 9.69 0.83 -30.78
CA GLU A 18 9.24 -0.02 -31.88
C GLU A 18 9.71 -1.46 -31.61
N VAL A 19 8.74 -2.37 -31.38
CA VAL A 19 9.03 -3.79 -31.09
C VAL A 19 8.85 -4.66 -32.34
N MET A 20 7.91 -4.29 -33.21
CA MET A 20 7.64 -4.89 -34.52
C MET A 20 7.47 -3.78 -35.56
N PRO A 21 7.60 -4.07 -36.87
CA PRO A 21 7.31 -3.11 -37.92
C PRO A 21 5.94 -2.45 -37.72
N SER A 22 5.86 -1.16 -38.03
CA SER A 22 4.65 -0.33 -37.84
C SER A 22 3.37 -0.87 -38.50
N ASP A 23 3.49 -1.73 -39.51
CA ASP A 23 2.36 -2.42 -40.16
C ASP A 23 1.71 -3.50 -39.27
N ILE A 24 2.44 -4.01 -38.27
CA ILE A 24 2.03 -5.13 -37.40
C ILE A 24 1.62 -4.63 -36.01
N SER A 25 2.33 -3.64 -35.45
CA SER A 25 2.02 -3.07 -34.15
C SER A 25 2.32 -1.58 -34.09
N PRO A 26 1.53 -0.79 -33.33
CA PRO A 26 1.85 0.61 -33.10
C PRO A 26 3.14 0.75 -32.28
N ILE A 27 3.80 1.90 -32.43
CA ILE A 27 4.94 2.29 -31.59
C ILE A 27 4.43 2.52 -30.16
N PHE A 28 5.07 1.91 -29.17
CA PHE A 28 4.75 2.13 -27.77
C PHE A 28 5.38 3.43 -27.28
N GLU A 29 4.59 4.30 -26.68
CA GLU A 29 5.05 5.60 -26.17
C GLU A 29 5.03 5.62 -24.63
N PHE A 30 6.16 5.96 -24.03
CA PHE A 30 6.35 6.07 -22.59
C PHE A 30 6.77 7.51 -22.24
N ALA A 31 5.97 8.18 -21.42
CA ALA A 31 6.26 9.52 -20.92
C ALA A 31 5.87 9.62 -19.45
N LEU A 32 6.59 10.46 -18.69
CA LEU A 32 6.23 10.73 -17.29
C LEU A 32 5.18 11.85 -17.22
N PRO A 33 4.21 11.76 -16.30
CA PRO A 33 3.24 12.81 -16.05
C PRO A 33 3.96 14.06 -15.54
N ASP A 34 3.44 15.25 -15.87
CA ASP A 34 3.96 16.49 -15.31
C ASP A 34 3.67 16.59 -13.80
N HIS A 35 4.32 17.56 -13.13
CA HIS A 35 4.20 17.77 -11.68
C HIS A 35 2.81 18.22 -11.17
N THR A 36 1.84 18.47 -12.05
CA THR A 36 0.44 18.79 -11.67
C THR A 36 -0.46 17.55 -11.65
N ARG A 37 0.07 16.40 -12.05
CA ARG A 37 -0.64 15.13 -12.13
C ARG A 37 -0.13 14.17 -11.06
N PHE A 38 -0.98 13.24 -10.64
CA PHE A 38 -0.54 12.14 -9.79
C PHE A 38 0.54 11.31 -10.49
N SER A 39 1.50 10.82 -9.71
CA SER A 39 2.54 9.90 -10.19
C SER A 39 1.90 8.68 -10.83
N LEU A 40 2.50 8.20 -11.92
CA LEU A 40 2.14 6.88 -12.45
C LEU A 40 2.57 5.83 -11.43
N VAL A 41 1.64 4.98 -11.04
CA VAL A 41 1.91 3.81 -10.20
C VAL A 41 1.51 2.55 -10.93
N ASP A 42 2.32 1.51 -10.76
CA ASP A 42 2.14 0.22 -11.42
C ASP A 42 1.28 -0.74 -10.57
N PHE A 43 0.51 -0.20 -9.62
CA PHE A 43 -0.30 -0.95 -8.66
C PHE A 43 -1.72 -0.39 -8.52
N PRO A 44 -2.72 -1.26 -8.22
CA PRO A 44 -4.14 -0.87 -8.19
C PRO A 44 -4.51 -0.12 -6.90
N ILE A 45 -4.54 1.21 -6.94
CA ILE A 45 -4.92 2.07 -5.79
C ILE A 45 -6.32 1.74 -5.23
N HIS A 46 -7.23 1.23 -6.07
CA HIS A 46 -8.58 0.87 -5.65
C HIS A 46 -8.65 -0.41 -4.79
N LEU A 47 -7.60 -1.24 -4.81
CA LEU A 47 -7.62 -2.58 -4.22
C LEU A 47 -7.91 -2.61 -2.70
N PRO A 48 -7.35 -1.70 -1.85
CA PRO A 48 -7.71 -1.67 -0.43
C PRO A 48 -9.21 -1.48 -0.21
N PHE A 49 -9.87 -0.64 -1.01
CA PHE A 49 -11.31 -0.39 -0.89
C PHE A 49 -12.15 -1.56 -1.39
N GLU A 50 -11.67 -2.28 -2.40
CA GLU A 50 -12.32 -3.49 -2.90
C GLU A 50 -12.28 -4.63 -1.86
N LEU A 51 -11.15 -4.82 -1.18
CA LEU A 51 -10.96 -5.93 -0.24
C LEU A 51 -11.51 -5.62 1.17
N LEU A 52 -11.36 -4.37 1.64
CA LEU A 52 -11.76 -3.98 2.99
C LEU A 52 -13.11 -3.22 3.02
N GLY A 53 -13.63 -2.80 1.87
CA GLY A 53 -14.70 -1.82 1.83
C GLY A 53 -14.24 -0.43 2.28
N VAL A 54 -15.07 0.58 2.01
CA VAL A 54 -14.70 1.98 2.17
C VAL A 54 -14.46 2.35 3.64
N ASP A 55 -15.35 1.96 4.56
CA ASP A 55 -15.22 2.31 5.97
C ASP A 55 -13.93 1.76 6.61
N THR A 56 -13.65 0.48 6.41
CA THR A 56 -12.46 -0.18 6.97
C THR A 56 -11.20 0.35 6.31
N ALA A 57 -11.16 0.52 4.98
CA ALA A 57 -10.00 1.05 4.28
C ALA A 57 -9.66 2.48 4.73
N VAL A 58 -10.66 3.35 4.90
CA VAL A 58 -10.48 4.71 5.41
C VAL A 58 -9.98 4.70 6.86
N ARG A 59 -10.46 3.78 7.70
CA ARG A 59 -9.97 3.61 9.07
C ARG A 59 -8.50 3.15 9.11
N VAL A 60 -8.11 2.23 8.23
CA VAL A 60 -6.72 1.78 8.10
C VAL A 60 -5.83 2.91 7.59
N LEU A 61 -6.30 3.69 6.60
CA LEU A 61 -5.59 4.87 6.11
C LEU A 61 -5.37 5.89 7.24
N ALA A 62 -6.39 6.16 8.05
CA ALA A 62 -6.28 7.02 9.22
C ALA A 62 -5.25 6.49 10.23
N ALA A 63 -5.20 5.17 10.45
CA ALA A 63 -4.21 4.58 11.34
C ALA A 63 -2.77 4.78 10.82
N ILE A 64 -2.56 4.69 9.50
CA ILE A 64 -1.27 4.93 8.87
C ILE A 64 -0.90 6.42 8.96
N MET A 65 -1.85 7.33 8.73
CA MET A 65 -1.65 8.79 8.89
C MET A 65 -1.28 9.19 10.32
N LEU A 66 -1.79 8.47 11.31
CA LEU A 66 -1.46 8.64 12.72
C LEU A 66 -0.16 7.92 13.12
N GLU A 67 0.54 7.34 12.16
CA GLU A 67 1.82 6.68 12.35
C GLU A 67 1.73 5.50 13.35
N PHE A 68 0.61 4.78 13.37
CA PHE A 68 0.55 3.52 14.10
C PHE A 68 1.35 2.42 13.40
N LYS A 69 1.70 1.37 14.13
CA LYS A 69 2.28 0.15 13.57
C LYS A 69 1.16 -0.68 12.94
N VAL A 70 1.20 -0.86 11.63
CA VAL A 70 0.14 -1.57 10.90
C VAL A 70 0.73 -2.81 10.23
N VAL A 71 0.17 -3.98 10.53
CA VAL A 71 0.44 -5.22 9.82
C VAL A 71 -0.75 -5.59 8.95
N ILE A 72 -0.51 -5.80 7.66
CA ILE A 72 -1.53 -6.23 6.70
C ILE A 72 -1.27 -7.68 6.31
N GLN A 73 -2.27 -8.55 6.41
CA GLN A 73 -2.14 -9.96 6.05
C GLN A 73 -3.21 -10.44 5.06
N SER A 74 -2.84 -11.47 4.28
CA SER A 74 -3.75 -12.23 3.41
C SER A 74 -3.06 -13.53 2.97
N ARG A 75 -3.85 -14.50 2.49
CA ARG A 75 -3.34 -15.64 1.72
C ARG A 75 -2.83 -15.23 0.32
N ASN A 76 -3.29 -14.10 -0.21
CA ASN A 76 -2.85 -13.57 -1.50
C ASN A 76 -1.69 -12.58 -1.33
N TYR A 77 -0.48 -13.06 -1.60
CA TYR A 77 0.79 -12.32 -1.50
C TYR A 77 0.81 -11.04 -2.36
N ASN A 78 0.21 -11.10 -3.55
CA ASN A 78 0.13 -9.94 -4.43
C ASN A 78 -0.79 -8.88 -3.83
N ALA A 79 -1.96 -9.28 -3.32
CA ALA A 79 -2.90 -8.37 -2.68
C ALA A 79 -2.29 -7.65 -1.47
N VAL A 80 -1.51 -8.35 -0.64
CA VAL A 80 -0.79 -7.73 0.49
C VAL A 80 0.15 -6.62 0.00
N SER A 81 1.06 -6.94 -0.94
CA SER A 81 2.01 -5.97 -1.48
C SER A 81 1.32 -4.76 -2.09
N MET A 82 0.30 -5.00 -2.92
CA MET A 82 -0.43 -3.95 -3.61
C MET A 82 -1.21 -3.08 -2.64
N CYS A 83 -1.84 -3.65 -1.60
CA CYS A 83 -2.56 -2.89 -0.59
C CYS A 83 -1.62 -2.01 0.25
N VAL A 84 -0.47 -2.54 0.69
CA VAL A 84 0.53 -1.75 1.43
C VAL A 84 0.99 -0.55 0.60
N LEU A 85 1.39 -0.78 -0.66
CA LEU A 85 1.84 0.29 -1.56
C LEU A 85 0.72 1.30 -1.84
N SER A 86 -0.50 0.82 -2.09
CA SER A 86 -1.65 1.68 -2.38
C SER A 86 -2.02 2.58 -1.20
N LEU A 87 -2.09 2.02 0.02
CA LEU A 87 -2.42 2.77 1.23
C LEU A 87 -1.39 3.85 1.55
N VAL A 88 -0.09 3.54 1.38
CA VAL A 88 0.97 4.54 1.56
C VAL A 88 0.91 5.61 0.46
N HIS A 89 0.61 5.22 -0.78
CA HIS A 89 0.51 6.19 -1.89
C HIS A 89 -0.70 7.13 -1.75
N LEU A 90 -1.80 6.66 -1.16
CA LEU A 90 -2.99 7.45 -0.85
C LEU A 90 -2.73 8.59 0.16
N LEU A 91 -1.57 8.60 0.82
CA LEU A 91 -1.17 9.70 1.71
C LEU A 91 -0.78 10.97 0.96
N TYR A 92 -0.58 10.92 -0.36
CA TYR A 92 -0.20 12.08 -1.15
C TYR A 92 -1.06 13.31 -0.80
N PRO A 93 -0.45 14.49 -0.59
CA PRO A 93 0.96 14.83 -0.82
C PRO A 93 1.89 14.55 0.38
N LEU A 94 1.40 13.92 1.44
CA LEU A 94 2.21 13.55 2.59
C LEU A 94 3.16 12.40 2.23
N GLU A 95 4.39 12.48 2.72
CA GLU A 95 5.39 11.44 2.56
C GLU A 95 5.50 10.64 3.85
N TYR A 96 5.27 9.33 3.77
CA TYR A 96 5.45 8.44 4.92
C TYR A 96 6.94 8.19 5.17
N MET A 97 7.41 8.52 6.38
CA MET A 97 8.85 8.57 6.71
C MET A 97 9.40 7.31 7.38
N PHE A 98 8.54 6.33 7.67
CA PHE A 98 8.91 5.13 8.42
C PHE A 98 9.02 3.89 7.52
N PRO A 99 9.54 2.75 8.03
CA PRO A 99 9.67 1.53 7.25
C PRO A 99 8.34 1.07 6.63
N VAL A 100 8.36 0.89 5.31
CA VAL A 100 7.29 0.25 4.54
C VAL A 100 7.85 -1.02 3.93
N ILE A 101 7.30 -2.17 4.31
CA ILE A 101 7.67 -3.47 3.76
C ILE A 101 6.42 -4.05 3.10
N PRO A 102 6.26 -3.95 1.76
CA PRO A 102 5.07 -4.45 1.08
C PRO A 102 4.78 -5.93 1.36
N LEU A 103 5.83 -6.74 1.52
CA LEU A 103 5.71 -8.14 1.86
C LEU A 103 6.98 -8.63 2.58
N LEU A 104 6.84 -8.95 3.86
CA LEU A 104 7.89 -9.52 4.67
C LEU A 104 7.98 -11.03 4.42
N PRO A 105 9.13 -11.55 3.96
CA PRO A 105 9.27 -12.98 3.67
C PRO A 105 9.13 -13.84 4.94
N ALA A 106 8.23 -14.82 4.93
CA ALA A 106 7.98 -15.68 6.08
C ALA A 106 9.17 -16.54 6.52
N TYR A 107 10.10 -16.84 5.60
CA TYR A 107 11.27 -17.68 5.86
C TYR A 107 12.53 -16.88 6.21
N MET A 108 12.47 -15.54 6.22
CA MET A 108 13.60 -14.72 6.66
C MET A 108 13.85 -14.98 8.16
N PRO A 109 15.06 -15.39 8.57
CA PRO A 109 15.38 -15.60 9.98
C PRO A 109 15.10 -14.32 10.78
N SER A 110 14.48 -14.48 11.95
CA SER A 110 14.19 -13.37 12.88
C SER A 110 13.31 -12.23 12.31
N ALA A 111 12.61 -12.44 11.19
CA ALA A 111 11.71 -11.44 10.60
C ALA A 111 10.65 -10.89 11.59
N GLU A 112 10.21 -11.70 12.54
CA GLU A 112 9.30 -11.31 13.61
C GLU A 112 9.84 -10.18 14.50
N GLN A 113 11.17 -10.02 14.59
CA GLN A 113 11.79 -8.93 15.34
C GLN A 113 11.47 -7.56 14.74
N LEU A 114 11.16 -7.48 13.44
CA LEU A 114 10.74 -6.22 12.81
C LEU A 114 9.40 -5.72 13.37
N LEU A 115 8.53 -6.63 13.82
CA LEU A 115 7.27 -6.26 14.46
C LEU A 115 7.48 -5.65 15.86
N LEU A 116 8.66 -5.84 16.45
CA LEU A 116 9.06 -5.27 17.74
C LEU A 116 9.79 -3.93 17.60
N ALA A 117 9.94 -3.41 16.37
CA ALA A 117 10.61 -2.13 16.14
C ALA A 117 9.93 -1.03 16.97
N PRO A 118 10.68 -0.12 17.61
CA PRO A 118 10.09 0.93 18.44
C PRO A 118 9.43 2.04 17.62
N THR A 119 9.78 2.15 16.34
CA THR A 119 9.22 3.13 15.41
C THR A 119 7.94 2.62 14.75
N PRO A 120 7.08 3.51 14.24
CA PRO A 120 5.99 3.17 13.33
C PRO A 120 6.47 2.33 12.14
N PHE A 121 5.54 1.60 11.51
CA PHE A 121 5.78 0.89 10.26
C PHE A 121 4.47 0.50 9.58
N VAL A 122 4.56 0.20 8.28
CA VAL A 122 3.52 -0.53 7.54
C VAL A 122 4.15 -1.77 6.93
N ILE A 123 3.75 -2.95 7.40
CA ILE A 123 4.34 -4.22 6.99
C ILE A 123 3.25 -5.17 6.49
N GLY A 124 3.42 -5.67 5.27
CA GLY A 124 2.64 -6.76 4.74
C GLY A 124 3.22 -8.11 5.13
N VAL A 125 2.39 -9.07 5.54
CA VAL A 125 2.81 -10.44 5.85
C VAL A 125 1.88 -11.47 5.19
N PRO A 126 2.37 -12.65 4.80
CA PRO A 126 1.47 -13.75 4.45
C PRO A 126 0.61 -14.14 5.66
N ALA A 127 -0.64 -14.58 5.45
CA ALA A 127 -1.51 -15.06 6.55
C ALA A 127 -0.89 -16.21 7.36
N SER A 128 0.03 -16.96 6.75
CA SER A 128 0.76 -18.03 7.40
C SER A 128 1.94 -17.55 8.26
N PHE A 129 2.31 -16.27 8.23
CA PHE A 129 3.50 -15.71 8.89
C PHE A 129 3.50 -15.98 10.40
N PHE A 130 2.44 -15.61 11.11
CA PHE A 130 2.33 -15.78 12.56
C PHE A 130 2.43 -17.25 12.97
N ALA A 131 1.77 -18.15 12.22
CA ALA A 131 1.84 -19.58 12.44
C ALA A 131 3.27 -20.14 12.21
N HIS A 132 3.93 -19.77 11.11
CA HIS A 132 5.30 -20.20 10.81
C HIS A 132 6.31 -19.70 11.85
N LYS A 133 6.14 -18.47 12.33
CA LYS A 133 6.99 -17.85 13.35
C LYS A 133 6.63 -18.24 14.78
N ARG A 134 5.59 -19.07 14.98
CA ARG A 134 5.07 -19.49 16.29
C ARG A 134 4.74 -18.29 17.20
N ILE A 135 4.32 -17.19 16.58
CA ILE A 135 3.84 -16.00 17.28
C ILE A 135 2.40 -16.30 17.71
N LYS A 136 2.18 -16.40 19.02
CA LYS A 136 0.85 -16.68 19.58
C LYS A 136 -0.04 -15.45 19.58
N GLU A 137 0.56 -14.30 19.88
CA GLU A 137 -0.11 -13.02 20.03
C GLU A 137 0.71 -11.95 19.32
N VAL A 138 0.01 -11.09 18.58
CA VAL A 138 0.61 -9.92 17.93
C VAL A 138 0.98 -8.90 19.01
N PRO A 139 2.10 -8.16 18.89
CA PRO A 139 2.46 -7.12 19.86
C PRO A 139 1.31 -6.13 20.13
N ASN A 140 1.15 -5.71 21.38
CA ASN A 140 0.02 -4.90 21.86
C ASN A 140 -0.01 -3.46 21.33
N ASP A 141 0.94 -3.07 20.49
CA ASP A 141 1.03 -1.77 19.84
C ASP A 141 0.93 -1.88 18.32
N VAL A 142 0.56 -3.06 17.80
CA VAL A 142 0.41 -3.35 16.38
C VAL A 142 -1.06 -3.55 16.02
N ILE A 143 -1.55 -2.77 15.06
CA ILE A 143 -2.85 -2.94 14.44
C ILE A 143 -2.75 -4.02 13.36
N LEU A 144 -3.55 -5.08 13.48
CA LEU A 144 -3.58 -6.16 12.50
C LEU A 144 -4.79 -6.00 11.56
N VAL A 145 -4.52 -5.96 10.26
CA VAL A 145 -5.51 -5.87 9.18
C VAL A 145 -5.50 -7.18 8.40
N ASP A 146 -6.62 -7.89 8.39
CA ASP A 146 -6.80 -9.10 7.60
C ASP A 146 -7.67 -8.82 6.37
N LEU A 147 -7.05 -8.84 5.19
CA LEU A 147 -7.72 -8.58 3.91
C LEU A 147 -8.67 -9.73 3.50
N ASP A 148 -8.47 -10.95 4.02
CA ASP A 148 -9.30 -12.10 3.65
C ASP A 148 -10.65 -12.11 4.40
N THR A 149 -10.67 -11.51 5.59
CA THR A 149 -11.86 -11.46 6.47
C THR A 149 -12.43 -10.06 6.64
N ASN A 150 -11.80 -9.04 6.04
CA ASN A 150 -12.15 -7.63 6.22
C ASN A 150 -12.22 -7.26 7.72
N HIS A 151 -11.24 -7.72 8.49
CA HIS A 151 -11.20 -7.51 9.93
C HIS A 151 -9.98 -6.69 10.32
N VAL A 152 -10.19 -5.71 11.21
CA VAL A 152 -9.13 -4.90 11.80
C VAL A 152 -9.14 -5.10 13.30
N THR A 153 -8.07 -5.72 13.80
CA THR A 153 -7.82 -5.90 15.22
C THR A 153 -6.98 -4.74 15.71
N VAL A 154 -7.58 -3.88 16.54
CA VAL A 154 -6.90 -2.77 17.20
C VAL A 154 -6.67 -3.17 18.67
N PRO A 155 -5.43 -3.10 19.18
CA PRO A 155 -5.15 -3.33 20.59
C PRO A 155 -5.93 -2.38 21.52
N ASP A 156 -6.27 -2.84 22.73
CA ASP A 156 -7.12 -2.10 23.67
C ASP A 156 -6.53 -0.74 24.09
N ASP A 157 -5.20 -0.61 24.12
CA ASP A 157 -4.50 0.61 24.48
C ASP A 157 -4.39 1.62 23.32
N LEU A 158 -4.82 1.24 22.10
CA LEU A 158 -4.78 2.08 20.91
C LEU A 158 -6.17 2.60 20.52
N PHE A 159 -6.24 3.89 20.24
CA PHE A 159 -7.45 4.54 19.77
C PHE A 159 -7.21 5.23 18.42
N ILE A 160 -7.97 4.82 17.41
CA ILE A 160 -8.00 5.49 16.11
C ILE A 160 -9.19 6.46 16.13
N PRO A 161 -8.99 7.78 16.28
CA PRO A 161 -10.06 8.74 16.22
C PRO A 161 -10.77 8.70 14.86
N PRO A 162 -12.08 8.99 14.81
CA PRO A 162 -12.75 9.19 13.54
C PRO A 162 -12.13 10.39 12.82
N LEU A 163 -12.05 10.31 11.49
CA LEU A 163 -11.69 11.46 10.66
C LEU A 163 -12.72 12.59 10.84
N PRO A 164 -12.32 13.86 10.69
CA PRO A 164 -13.19 15.01 10.92
C PRO A 164 -14.36 15.05 9.93
N GLU A 165 -15.51 15.51 10.44
CA GLU A 165 -16.67 15.87 9.61
C GLU A 165 -16.54 17.33 9.16
N PRO A 166 -16.99 17.69 7.94
CA PRO A 166 -17.73 16.85 6.98
C PRO A 166 -16.84 16.04 6.02
N ASP A 167 -15.51 16.18 6.11
CA ASP A 167 -14.57 15.69 5.11
C ASP A 167 -14.65 14.17 4.92
N VAL A 168 -14.80 13.42 6.01
CA VAL A 168 -14.93 11.96 5.97
C VAL A 168 -16.20 11.52 5.23
N SER A 169 -17.32 12.21 5.44
CA SER A 169 -18.59 11.89 4.76
C SER A 169 -18.48 12.13 3.26
N ILE A 170 -17.89 13.27 2.86
CA ILE A 170 -17.68 13.62 1.45
C ILE A 170 -16.76 12.60 0.78
N LEU A 171 -15.67 12.22 1.45
CA LEU A 171 -14.72 11.22 0.95
C LEU A 171 -15.42 9.87 0.72
N LYS A 172 -16.19 9.38 1.70
CA LYS A 172 -16.89 8.09 1.60
C LYS A 172 -17.89 8.04 0.45
N VAL A 173 -18.66 9.12 0.24
CA VAL A 173 -19.58 9.24 -0.90
C VAL A 173 -18.83 9.20 -2.23
N SER A 174 -17.68 9.87 -2.29
CA SER A 174 -16.87 9.92 -3.52
C SER A 174 -16.21 8.58 -3.86
N LEU A 175 -15.92 7.75 -2.86
CA LEU A 175 -15.34 6.41 -3.02
C LEU A 175 -16.39 5.31 -3.29
N THR A 176 -17.67 5.61 -3.13
CA THR A 176 -18.79 4.68 -3.38
C THR A 176 -19.53 4.93 -4.70
N THR A 177 -19.19 6.02 -5.40
CA THR A 177 -19.77 6.39 -6.70
C THR A 177 -18.88 5.92 -7.84
#